data_AF-A0A0Q4RFY5-F1
#
_entry.id   AF-A0A0Q4RFY5-F1
#
_cell.length_a   1.000
_cell.length_b   1.000
_cell.length_c   1.000
_cell.angle_alpha   90.00
_cell.angle_beta   90.00
_cell.angle_gamma   90.00
#
_symmetry.space_group_name_H-M   'P 1'
#
loop_
_entity.id
_entity.type
_entity.pdbx_description
1 polymer ?
#
loop_
_entity_poly.entity_id
_entity_poly.type
_entity_poly.pdbx_seq_one_letter_code
_entity_poly.pdbx_strand_id
1 'polypeptide(L)' 'MIRLATTTSPVDLAWAAFDAAALRFHYMYRHIDLTTDTPADSAARQRLAGETARLWDEWRKLFLGDDPGDAA' A
#
# COMPACT_ATOMS: atom_id res chain seq x y z
N MET A 1 0.18 -21.95 24.74
CA MET A 1 -0.46 -20.64 24.98
C MET A 1 0.55 -19.57 24.61
N ILE A 2 0.55 -19.12 23.35
CA ILE A 2 1.54 -18.15 22.85
C ILE A 2 1.06 -16.77 23.27
N ARG A 3 1.91 -16.00 23.95
CA ARG A 3 1.66 -14.60 24.33
C ARG A 3 1.41 -13.76 23.06
N LEU A 4 0.15 -13.60 22.69
CA LEU A 4 -0.34 -12.60 21.74
C LEU A 4 -0.36 -11.23 22.43
N ALA A 5 0.82 -10.66 22.58
CA ALA A 5 1.01 -9.27 22.96
C ALA A 5 2.31 -8.75 22.34
N THR A 6 2.52 -9.03 21.05
CA THR A 6 3.44 -8.23 20.24
C THR A 6 2.70 -6.95 19.89
N THR A 7 3.07 -5.88 20.57
CA THR A 7 2.81 -4.49 20.20
C THR A 7 3.16 -4.28 18.73
N THR A 8 2.20 -4.44 17.83
CA THR A 8 2.43 -4.22 16.39
C THR A 8 2.82 -2.76 16.21
N SER A 9 4.07 -2.51 15.80
CA SER A 9 4.53 -1.14 15.57
C SER A 9 3.63 -0.48 14.51
N PRO A 10 3.30 0.82 14.65
CA PRO A 10 2.60 1.55 13.57
C PRO A 10 3.30 1.40 12.21
N VAL A 11 4.63 1.28 12.21
CA VAL A 11 5.44 1.02 11.01
C VAL A 11 5.12 -0.35 10.41
N ASP A 12 5.01 -1.40 11.22
CA ASP A 12 4.72 -2.77 10.75
C ASP A 12 3.30 -2.88 10.19
N LEU A 13 2.34 -2.19 10.81
CA LEU A 13 0.96 -2.11 10.31
C LEU A 13 0.90 -1.38 8.96
N ALA A 14 1.59 -0.25 8.84
CA ALA A 14 1.66 0.51 7.59
C ALA A 14 2.36 -0.29 6.48
N TRP A 15 3.42 -1.02 6.81
CA TRP A 15 4.09 -1.94 5.89
C TRP A 15 3.14 -3.02 5.38
N ALA A 16 2.46 -3.71 6.28
CA ALA A 16 1.53 -4.78 5.92
C ALA A 16 0.38 -4.29 5.03
N ALA A 17 -0.12 -3.07 5.28
CA ALA A 17 -1.14 -2.44 4.45
C ALA A 17 -0.63 -2.13 3.03
N PHE A 18 0.58 -1.56 2.92
CA PHE A 18 1.23 -1.32 1.63
C PHE A 18 1.48 -2.62 0.87
N ASP A 19 2.06 -3.63 1.52
CA ASP A 19 2.39 -4.92 0.90
C ASP A 19 1.14 -5.62 0.34
N ALA A 20 0.04 -5.63 1.12
CA ALA A 20 -1.23 -6.18 0.66
C ALA A 20 -1.79 -5.44 -0.58
N ALA A 21 -1.69 -4.10 -0.62
CA ALA A 21 -2.12 -3.31 -1.77
C ALA A 21 -1.24 -3.56 -3.00
N ALA A 22 0.08 -3.63 -2.82
CA ALA A 22 1.04 -3.93 -3.88
C ALA A 22 0.82 -5.33 -4.48
N LEU A 23 0.56 -6.34 -3.64
CA LEU A 23 0.20 -7.69 -4.09
C LEU A 23 -1.10 -7.69 -4.91
N ARG A 24 -2.13 -6.98 -4.45
CA ARG A 24 -3.39 -6.84 -5.21
C ARG A 24 -3.15 -6.16 -6.55
N PHE A 25 -2.34 -5.09 -6.57
CA PHE A 25 -2.01 -4.36 -7.78
C PHE A 25 -1.25 -5.23 -8.79
N HIS A 26 -0.24 -5.96 -8.32
CA HIS A 26 0.51 -6.89 -9.16
C HIS A 26 -0.38 -8.02 -9.69
N TYR A 27 -1.27 -8.56 -8.85
CA TYR A 27 -2.21 -9.60 -9.25
C TYR A 27 -3.13 -9.15 -10.40
N MET A 28 -3.58 -7.89 -10.39
CA MET A 28 -4.39 -7.36 -11.49
C MET A 28 -3.64 -7.44 -12.83
N TYR A 29 -2.39 -6.98 -12.90
CA TYR A 29 -1.62 -7.04 -14.15
C TYR A 29 -1.27 -8.46 -14.60
N ARG A 30 -1.15 -9.40 -13.66
CA ARG A 30 -0.84 -10.79 -13.99
C ARG A 30 -2.02 -11.55 -14.61
N HIS A 31 -3.25 -11.13 -14.35
CA HIS A 31 -4.46 -11.89 -14.74
C HIS A 31 -5.42 -11.13 -15.66
N ILE A 32 -5.15 -9.85 -15.95
CA ILE A 32 -5.94 -9.09 -16.93
C ILE A 32 -5.44 -9.39 -18.34
N ASP A 33 -6.38 -9.60 -19.25
CA ASP A 33 -6.10 -9.55 -20.68
C ASP A 33 -6.11 -8.07 -21.12
N LEU A 34 -4.92 -7.53 -21.38
CA LEU A 34 -4.76 -6.14 -21.81
C LEU A 34 -5.33 -5.88 -23.22
N THR A 35 -5.63 -6.93 -23.99
CA THR A 35 -6.19 -6.79 -25.34
C THR A 35 -7.69 -6.52 -25.33
N THR A 36 -8.39 -6.91 -24.26
CA THR A 36 -9.82 -6.64 -24.03
C THR A 36 -10.05 -5.60 -22.94
N ASP A 37 -9.02 -4.84 -22.59
CA ASP A 37 -9.03 -3.88 -21.51
C ASP A 37 -10.02 -2.73 -21.76
N THR A 38 -10.91 -2.49 -20.81
CA THR A 38 -11.87 -1.39 -20.92
C THR A 38 -11.36 -0.13 -20.20
N PRO A 39 -11.86 1.07 -20.55
CA PRO A 39 -11.57 2.27 -19.78
C PRO A 39 -11.91 2.15 -18.28
N ALA A 40 -12.93 1.35 -17.94
CA ALA A 40 -13.31 1.10 -16.55
C ALA A 40 -12.26 0.26 -15.80
N ASP A 41 -11.68 -0.75 -16.47
CA ASP A 41 -10.61 -1.58 -15.93
C ASP A 41 -9.32 -0.77 -15.74
N SER A 42 -8.98 0.07 -16.72
CA SER A 42 -7.87 1.01 -16.62
C SER A 42 -8.06 1.98 -15.46
N ALA A 43 -9.26 2.55 -15.29
CA ALA A 43 -9.58 3.41 -14.16
C ALA A 43 -9.48 2.67 -12.81
N ALA A 44 -9.87 1.40 -12.76
CA ALA A 44 -9.72 0.57 -11.55
C ALA A 44 -8.26 0.35 -11.18
N ARG A 45 -7.38 0.06 -12.16
CA ARG A 45 -5.95 -0.06 -11.94
C ARG A 45 -5.31 1.25 -11.51
N GLN A 46 -5.70 2.37 -12.10
CA GLN A 46 -5.20 3.69 -11.70
C GLN A 46 -5.58 4.03 -10.26
N ARG A 47 -6.82 3.72 -9.83
CA ARG A 47 -7.24 3.91 -8.44
C ARG A 47 -6.40 3.07 -7.48
N LEU A 48 -6.18 1.80 -7.79
CA LEU A 48 -5.37 0.91 -6.95
C LEU A 48 -3.89 1.31 -6.94
N ALA A 49 -3.35 1.79 -8.07
CA ALA A 49 -2.00 2.34 -8.13
C ALA A 49 -1.86 3.57 -7.20
N GLY A 50 -2.83 4.49 -7.26
CA GLY A 50 -2.86 5.66 -6.38
C GLY A 50 -2.99 5.28 -4.89
N GLU A 51 -3.82 4.31 -4.56
CA GLU A 51 -3.94 3.77 -3.20
C GLU A 51 -2.62 3.15 -2.71
N THR A 52 -1.98 2.34 -3.55
CA THR A 52 -0.68 1.71 -3.24
C THR A 52 0.40 2.76 -3.01
N ALA A 53 0.45 3.80 -3.85
CA ALA A 53 1.39 4.91 -3.68
C ALA A 53 1.15 5.70 -2.39
N ARG A 54 -0.12 5.98 -2.03
CA ARG A 54 -0.47 6.62 -0.76
C ARG A 54 0.00 5.80 0.44
N LEU A 55 -0.24 4.50 0.42
CA LEU A 55 0.17 3.59 1.50
C LEU A 55 1.70 3.48 1.61
N TRP A 56 2.40 3.46 0.48
CA TRP A 56 3.86 3.56 0.45
C TRP A 56 4.35 4.83 1.13
N ASP A 57 3.78 5.99 0.81
CA ASP A 57 4.18 7.26 1.42
C ASP A 57 3.87 7.31 2.93
N GLU A 58 2.76 6.73 3.37
CA GLU A 58 2.41 6.62 4.79
C GLU A 58 3.41 5.75 5.56
N TRP A 59 3.73 4.57 5.03
CA TRP A 59 4.77 3.72 5.61
C TRP A 59 6.12 4.43 5.61
N ARG A 60 6.51 5.07 4.50
CA ARG A 60 7.78 5.76 4.35
C ARG A 60 7.95 6.87 5.39
N LYS A 61 6.90 7.66 5.64
CA LYS A 61 6.91 8.71 6.66
C LYS A 61 7.17 8.14 8.05
N LEU A 62 6.44 7.08 8.43
CA LEU A 62 6.61 6.42 9.72
C LEU A 62 7.98 5.75 9.86
N PHE A 63 8.49 5.15 8.79
CA PHE A 63 9.77 4.44 8.78
C PHE A 63 10.97 5.38 8.85
N LEU A 64 10.94 6.50 8.12
CA LEU A 64 12.01 7.50 8.13
C LEU A 64 11.95 8.43 9.34
N GLY A 65 10.84 8.42 10.10
CA GLY A 65 10.62 9.35 11.19
C GLY A 65 10.37 10.78 10.69
N ASP A 66 9.84 10.95 9.47
CA ASP A 66 9.42 12.24 8.91
C ASP A 66 8.17 12.70 9.68
N ASP A 67 8.38 13.21 10.89
CA ASP A 67 7.39 13.99 11.62
C ASP A 67 7.33 15.37 10.94
N PRO A 68 6.18 15.85 10.44
CA PRO A 68 6.06 17.20 9.87
C PRO A 68 6.19 18.33 10.93
N GLY A 69 6.80 18.05 12.08
CA GLY A 69 6.81 18.87 13.28
C GLY A 69 8.12 19.60 13.58
N ASP A 70 9.02 19.82 12.60
CA ASP A 70 10.23 20.62 12.82
C ASP A 70 10.45 21.65 11.69
N ALA A 71 9.41 22.46 11.46
CA ALA A 71 9.57 23.79 10.88
C ALA A 71 9.37 24.80 12.02
N ALA A 72 10.40 24.93 12.86
CA ALA A 72 10.57 26.02 13.83
C ALA A 72 11.05 27.31 13.14
#